data_AF-A0A7S1ILC0-F1
#
_entry.id   AF-A0A7S1ILC0-F1
#
_cell.length_a   1.000
_cell.length_b   1.000
_cell.length_c   1.000
_cell.angle_alpha   90.00
_cell.angle_beta   90.00
_cell.angle_gamma   90.00
#
_symmetry.space_group_name_H-M   'P 1'
#
loop_
_entity.id
_entity.type
_entity.pdbx_description
1 polymer ?
#
loop_
_entity_poly.entity_id
_entity_poly.type
_entity_poly.pdbx_seq_one_letter_code
_entity_poly.pdbx_strand_id
1 'polypeptide(L)'
;DALGEGMHTDKEGAGDDEEDSGSFEQLVSKLMSPALFLPPFMRLKELYPPWLETHRAGLNANDQQRYQNQYSKICEICKLCAQLPEDEGLTEQELPNGPEEGSLAKRIWDCIEDMQKYGQPPAELLGAL
;
A
#
# COMPACT_ATOMS: atom_id res chain seq x y z
N ASP A 1 7.19 12.24 -59.60
CA ASP A 1 7.58 10.83 -59.45
C ASP A 1 7.66 10.47 -57.98
N ALA A 2 6.77 9.58 -57.55
CA ALA A 2 6.70 9.03 -56.20
C ALA A 2 7.19 7.60 -56.25
N LEU A 3 8.30 7.28 -55.59
CA LEU A 3 8.75 5.91 -55.31
C LEU A 3 9.64 5.89 -54.07
N GLY A 4 9.43 4.91 -53.20
CA GLY A 4 10.36 4.60 -52.12
C GLY A 4 9.72 3.87 -50.94
N GLU A 5 9.49 2.58 -51.11
CA GLU A 5 9.07 1.63 -50.08
C GLU A 5 10.06 1.56 -48.90
N GLY A 6 9.57 1.18 -47.72
CA GLY A 6 10.39 0.98 -46.53
C GLY A 6 9.68 0.19 -45.44
N MET A 7 9.73 -1.12 -45.58
CA MET A 7 9.58 -2.14 -44.55
C MET A 7 10.12 -1.68 -43.18
N HIS A 8 9.32 -1.78 -42.10
CA HIS A 8 9.88 -1.95 -40.76
C HIS A 8 9.25 -3.18 -40.11
N THR A 9 10.05 -4.23 -40.18
CA THR A 9 10.03 -5.46 -39.39
C THR A 9 9.95 -5.17 -37.89
N ASP A 10 9.06 -5.88 -37.21
CA ASP A 10 9.32 -6.59 -35.96
C ASP A 10 10.17 -5.86 -34.90
N LYS A 11 9.50 -5.39 -33.84
CA LYS A 11 10.12 -5.39 -32.52
C LYS A 11 9.17 -6.02 -31.51
N GLU A 12 9.33 -7.33 -31.37
CA GLU A 12 9.16 -8.02 -30.09
C GLU A 12 10.00 -7.29 -29.03
N GLY A 13 9.34 -6.67 -28.06
CA GLY A 13 9.87 -6.45 -26.72
C GLY A 13 8.96 -7.27 -25.82
N ALA A 14 9.28 -8.54 -25.61
CA ALA A 14 10.02 -8.97 -24.45
C ALA A 14 9.29 -8.52 -23.17
N GLY A 15 8.42 -9.41 -22.70
CA GLY A 15 8.03 -9.41 -21.31
C GLY A 15 9.29 -9.56 -20.46
N ASP A 16 9.47 -8.57 -19.61
CA ASP A 16 10.15 -8.64 -18.33
C ASP A 16 9.07 -8.00 -17.45
N ASP A 17 8.17 -8.76 -16.81
CA ASP A 17 8.38 -9.29 -15.46
C ASP A 17 9.47 -8.51 -14.69
N GLU A 18 9.41 -7.17 -14.77
CA GLU A 18 9.99 -6.29 -13.78
C GLU A 18 9.23 -6.57 -12.49
N GLU A 19 9.72 -7.59 -11.80
CA GLU A 19 9.91 -7.62 -10.36
C GLU A 19 9.06 -6.55 -9.69
N ASP A 20 7.82 -6.92 -9.35
CA ASP A 20 6.94 -6.20 -8.44
C ASP A 20 7.65 -6.15 -7.08
N SER A 21 8.71 -5.36 -7.02
CA SER A 21 9.23 -4.74 -5.83
C SER A 21 8.21 -3.67 -5.48
N GLY A 22 7.01 -4.14 -5.09
CA GLY A 22 5.82 -3.36 -4.85
C GLY A 22 6.09 -2.33 -3.78
N SER A 23 6.54 -1.15 -4.20
CA SER A 23 6.60 0.03 -3.35
C SER A 23 5.25 0.15 -2.66
N PHE A 24 5.25 0.43 -1.36
CA PHE A 24 4.01 0.57 -0.59
C PHE A 24 3.01 1.55 -1.23
N GLU A 25 3.51 2.58 -1.93
CA GLU A 25 2.70 3.49 -2.75
C GLU A 25 2.00 2.80 -3.92
N GLN A 26 2.65 1.86 -4.61
CA GLN A 26 2.04 1.06 -5.67
C GLN A 26 1.02 0.06 -5.10
N LEU A 27 1.29 -0.51 -3.92
CA LEU A 27 0.33 -1.35 -3.21
C LEU A 27 -0.93 -0.52 -2.87
N VAL A 28 -0.77 0.65 -2.24
CA VAL A 28 -1.90 1.53 -1.90
C VAL A 28 -2.64 2.00 -3.17
N SER A 29 -1.95 2.28 -4.27
CA SER A 29 -2.55 2.69 -5.55
C SER A 29 -3.29 1.55 -6.28
N LYS A 30 -2.80 0.30 -6.21
CA LYS A 30 -3.41 -0.88 -6.86
C LYS A 30 -4.61 -1.44 -6.09
N LEU A 31 -4.81 -1.05 -4.83
CA LEU A 31 -5.94 -1.50 -4.02
C LEU A 31 -7.22 -0.74 -4.40
N MET A 32 -7.88 -1.23 -5.46
CA MET A 32 -9.01 -0.60 -6.16
C MET A 32 -10.33 -0.47 -5.37
N SER A 33 -10.44 -1.04 -4.15
CA SER A 33 -11.66 -0.97 -3.32
C SER A 33 -11.35 -1.20 -1.84
N PRO A 34 -12.16 -0.70 -0.89
CA PRO A 34 -12.09 -1.03 0.54
C PRO A 34 -11.93 -2.53 0.82
N ALA A 35 -12.65 -3.36 0.05
CA ALA A 35 -12.64 -4.82 0.12
C ALA A 35 -11.29 -5.45 -0.28
N LEU A 36 -10.52 -4.78 -1.14
CA LEU A 36 -9.16 -5.19 -1.50
C LEU A 36 -8.14 -4.55 -0.56
N PHE A 37 -8.43 -3.35 -0.05
CA PHE A 37 -7.56 -2.60 0.83
C PHE A 37 -7.45 -3.20 2.24
N LEU A 38 -8.54 -3.70 2.82
CA LEU A 38 -8.53 -4.23 4.18
C LEU A 38 -7.69 -5.52 4.37
N PRO A 39 -7.77 -6.54 3.49
CA PRO A 39 -7.00 -7.78 3.62
C PRO A 39 -5.48 -7.62 3.79
N PRO A 40 -4.74 -6.83 2.98
CA PRO A 40 -3.30 -6.65 3.17
C PRO A 40 -2.97 -5.95 4.49
N PHE A 41 -3.78 -4.98 4.94
CA PHE A 41 -3.55 -4.32 6.23
C PHE A 41 -3.84 -5.26 7.42
N MET A 42 -4.85 -6.11 7.33
CA MET A 42 -5.10 -7.18 8.30
C MET A 42 -3.91 -8.14 8.39
N ARG A 43 -3.39 -8.58 7.24
CA ARG A 43 -2.21 -9.46 7.18
C ARG A 43 -0.97 -8.77 7.78
N LEU A 44 -0.71 -7.50 7.42
CA LEU A 44 0.38 -6.73 8.04
C LEU A 44 0.22 -6.64 9.56
N LYS A 45 -0.99 -6.39 10.05
CA LYS A 45 -1.28 -6.34 11.49
C LYS A 45 -0.92 -7.66 12.20
N GLU A 46 -1.14 -8.80 11.55
CA GLU A 46 -0.81 -10.11 12.12
C GLU A 46 0.70 -10.41 12.07
N LEU A 47 1.39 -10.00 11.00
CA LEU A 47 2.81 -10.29 10.79
C LEU A 47 3.77 -9.32 11.51
N TYR A 48 3.35 -8.07 11.78
CA TYR A 48 4.21 -7.07 12.42
C TYR A 48 4.69 -7.45 13.83
N PRO A 49 3.83 -7.90 14.76
CA PRO A 49 4.26 -8.24 16.12
C PRO A 49 5.35 -9.31 16.18
N PRO A 50 5.22 -10.49 15.53
CA PRO A 50 6.27 -11.51 15.56
C PRO A 50 7.54 -11.06 14.82
N TRP A 51 7.41 -10.26 13.76
CA TRP A 51 8.58 -9.70 13.06
C TRP A 51 9.36 -8.73 13.94
N LEU A 52 8.67 -7.82 14.64
CA LEU A 52 9.26 -6.88 15.59
C LEU A 52 9.99 -7.61 16.73
N GLU A 53 9.38 -8.66 17.29
CA GLU A 53 10.00 -9.45 18.36
C GLU A 53 11.29 -10.13 17.89
N THR A 54 11.26 -10.72 16.71
CA THR A 54 12.41 -11.41 16.10
C THR A 54 13.55 -10.45 15.77
N HIS A 55 13.23 -9.26 15.24
CA HIS A 55 14.23 -8.30 14.75
C HIS A 55 14.66 -7.27 15.80
N ARG A 56 14.00 -7.21 16.96
CA ARG A 56 14.24 -6.21 18.01
C ARG A 56 15.71 -6.02 18.37
N ALA A 57 16.48 -7.11 18.44
CA ALA A 57 17.89 -7.07 18.82
C ALA A 57 18.80 -6.48 17.74
N GLY A 58 18.41 -6.57 16.46
CA GLY A 58 19.15 -6.03 15.32
C GLY A 58 18.75 -4.61 14.93
N LEU A 59 17.60 -4.12 15.39
CA LEU A 59 17.10 -2.79 15.09
C LEU A 59 17.66 -1.73 16.02
N ASN A 60 18.05 -0.58 15.49
CA ASN A 60 18.37 0.60 16.30
C ASN A 60 17.09 1.23 16.87
N ALA A 61 17.23 2.13 17.84
CA ALA A 61 16.09 2.76 18.51
C ALA A 61 15.17 3.56 17.56
N ASN A 62 15.72 4.17 16.52
CA ASN A 62 14.94 4.93 15.55
C ASN A 62 14.06 4.01 14.69
N ASP A 63 14.62 2.94 14.16
CA ASP A 63 13.88 1.96 13.36
C ASP A 63 12.86 1.20 14.20
N GLN A 64 13.21 0.82 15.44
CA GLN A 64 12.23 0.23 16.37
C GLN A 64 11.03 1.16 16.58
N GLN A 65 11.27 2.46 16.78
CA GLN A 65 10.19 3.44 16.98
C GLN A 65 9.38 3.64 15.70
N ARG A 66 10.02 3.73 14.54
CA ARG A 66 9.35 3.84 13.23
C ARG A 66 8.44 2.65 12.98
N TYR A 67 8.93 1.42 13.14
CA TYR A 67 8.16 0.21 12.92
C TYR A 67 7.02 0.04 13.95
N GLN A 68 7.22 0.45 15.21
CA GLN A 68 6.14 0.49 16.19
C GLN A 68 5.05 1.51 15.83
N ASN A 69 5.43 2.69 15.35
CA ASN A 69 4.48 3.70 14.90
C ASN A 69 3.69 3.25 13.67
N GLN A 70 4.37 2.61 12.70
CA GLN A 70 3.70 1.98 11.55
C GLN A 70 2.70 0.91 12.01
N TYR A 71 3.08 0.00 12.91
CA TYR A 71 2.18 -1.01 13.46
C TYR A 71 0.96 -0.39 14.16
N SER A 72 1.16 0.68 14.93
CA SER A 72 0.06 1.41 15.57
C SER A 72 -0.90 1.99 14.54
N LYS A 73 -0.38 2.58 13.44
CA LYS A 73 -1.21 3.11 12.35
C LYS A 73 -1.93 2.01 11.59
N ILE A 74 -1.29 0.88 11.32
CA ILE A 74 -1.95 -0.29 10.72
C ILE A 74 -3.12 -0.75 11.59
N CYS A 75 -2.93 -0.87 12.90
CA CYS A 75 -4.00 -1.22 13.83
C CYS A 75 -5.16 -0.21 13.80
N GLU A 76 -4.85 1.08 13.71
CA GLU A 76 -5.83 2.15 13.62
C GLU A 76 -6.63 2.09 12.31
N ILE A 77 -5.94 1.98 11.17
CA ILE A 77 -6.54 1.81 9.83
C ILE A 77 -7.49 0.61 9.84
N CYS A 78 -7.00 -0.55 10.29
CA CYS A 78 -7.78 -1.78 10.42
C CYS A 78 -9.07 -1.60 11.24
N LYS A 79 -8.97 -0.88 12.37
CA LYS A 79 -10.11 -0.61 13.25
C LYS A 79 -11.10 0.37 12.62
N LEU A 80 -10.61 1.39 11.91
CA LEU A 80 -11.46 2.36 11.21
C LEU A 80 -12.18 1.71 10.03
N CYS A 81 -11.47 0.92 9.22
CA CYS A 81 -12.07 0.15 8.12
C CYS A 81 -13.15 -0.82 8.61
N ALA A 82 -12.97 -1.46 9.78
CA ALA A 82 -14.00 -2.33 10.37
C ALA A 82 -15.25 -1.58 10.86
N GLN A 83 -15.18 -0.25 11.03
CA GLN A 83 -16.32 0.60 11.38
C GLN A 83 -16.93 1.28 10.16
N LEU A 84 -16.25 1.23 9.01
CA LEU A 84 -16.72 1.83 7.78
C LEU A 84 -17.90 1.00 7.24
N PRO A 85 -19.03 1.64 6.89
CA PRO A 85 -20.12 0.97 6.19
C PRO A 85 -19.64 0.36 4.87
N GLU A 86 -20.19 -0.80 4.49
CA GLU A 86 -19.83 -1.48 3.22
C GLU A 86 -20.16 -0.64 1.98
N ASP A 87 -21.13 0.27 2.07
CA ASP A 87 -21.53 1.22 1.03
C ASP A 87 -20.70 2.52 1.01
N GLU A 88 -19.75 2.72 1.95
CA GLU A 88 -18.88 3.90 2.00
C GLU A 88 -17.52 3.59 1.34
N GLY A 89 -17.18 4.35 0.30
CA GLY A 89 -15.94 4.16 -0.45
C GLY A 89 -14.69 4.65 0.30
N LEU A 90 -13.51 4.15 -0.09
CA LEU A 90 -12.20 4.58 0.45
C LEU A 90 -11.19 5.01 -0.61
N THR A 91 -11.50 4.82 -1.89
CA THR A 91 -10.54 5.00 -2.99
C THR A 91 -10.95 6.19 -3.86
N GLU A 92 -10.02 6.73 -4.63
CA GLU A 92 -10.30 7.79 -5.61
C GLU A 92 -11.35 7.38 -6.66
N GLN A 93 -11.56 6.08 -6.90
CA GLN A 93 -12.57 5.59 -7.84
C GLN A 93 -13.99 5.71 -7.27
N GLU A 94 -14.16 5.46 -5.97
CA GLU A 94 -15.45 5.58 -5.26
C GLU A 94 -15.67 6.98 -4.69
N LEU A 95 -14.57 7.69 -4.44
CA LEU A 95 -14.49 9.05 -3.94
C LEU A 95 -13.66 9.89 -4.91
N PRO A 96 -14.18 10.24 -6.10
CA PRO A 96 -13.44 11.02 -7.11
C PRO A 96 -13.07 12.43 -6.63
N ASN A 97 -13.74 12.94 -5.60
CA ASN A 97 -13.42 14.21 -4.95
C ASN A 97 -12.63 14.01 -3.64
N GLY A 98 -12.18 12.79 -3.36
CA GLY A 98 -11.64 12.38 -2.06
C GLY A 98 -12.73 12.17 -1.00
N PRO A 99 -12.36 11.63 0.17
CA PRO A 99 -13.28 11.43 1.27
C PRO A 99 -13.72 12.76 1.91
N GLU A 100 -14.99 12.82 2.34
CA GLU A 100 -15.57 14.01 2.99
C GLU A 100 -14.82 14.34 4.28
N GLU A 101 -14.59 15.63 4.55
CA GLU A 101 -13.91 16.08 5.75
C GLU A 101 -14.70 15.67 7.01
N GLY A 102 -14.05 14.95 7.93
CA GLY A 102 -14.70 14.41 9.13
C GLY A 102 -15.32 13.01 8.96
N SER A 103 -15.38 12.46 7.74
CA SER A 103 -15.80 11.07 7.49
C SER A 103 -14.81 10.04 8.03
N LEU A 104 -15.28 8.80 8.21
CA LEU A 104 -14.40 7.68 8.55
C LEU A 104 -13.38 7.43 7.45
N ALA A 105 -13.81 7.52 6.19
CA ALA A 105 -12.94 7.41 5.03
C ALA A 105 -11.78 8.41 5.06
N LYS A 106 -12.05 9.67 5.42
CA LYS A 106 -10.99 10.70 5.52
C LYS A 106 -10.00 10.38 6.62
N ARG A 107 -10.48 9.91 7.78
CA ARG A 107 -9.62 9.49 8.88
C ARG A 107 -8.74 8.30 8.54
N ILE A 108 -9.26 7.35 7.75
CA ILE A 108 -8.47 6.22 7.23
C ILE A 108 -7.38 6.76 6.30
N TRP A 109 -7.73 7.65 5.39
CA TRP A 109 -6.79 8.28 4.45
C TRP A 109 -5.67 9.04 5.19
N ASP A 110 -6.02 9.88 6.17
CA ASP A 110 -5.03 10.59 7.00
C ASP A 110 -4.10 9.62 7.74
N CYS A 111 -4.61 8.46 8.19
CA CYS A 111 -3.77 7.45 8.83
C CYS A 111 -2.78 6.80 7.85
N ILE A 112 -3.18 6.59 6.60
CA ILE A 112 -2.30 6.06 5.54
C ILE A 112 -1.21 7.08 5.22
N GLU A 113 -1.58 8.35 5.03
CA GLU A 113 -0.63 9.45 4.80
C GLU A 113 0.35 9.60 5.97
N ASP A 114 -0.15 9.52 7.21
CA ASP A 114 0.70 9.53 8.41
C ASP A 114 1.63 8.33 8.47
N MET A 115 1.14 7.14 8.09
CA MET A 115 1.95 5.92 8.08
C MET A 115 3.13 6.05 7.12
N GLN A 116 2.93 6.64 5.94
CA GLN A 116 3.98 6.89 4.96
C GLN A 116 5.09 7.82 5.49
N LYS A 117 4.79 8.73 6.42
CA LYS A 117 5.80 9.59 7.07
C LYS A 117 6.81 8.80 7.91
N TYR A 118 6.43 7.61 8.38
CA TYR A 118 7.35 6.71 9.08
C TYR A 118 8.22 5.90 8.10
N GLY A 119 8.04 6.06 6.79
CA GLY A 119 8.74 5.36 5.72
C GLY A 119 8.08 4.04 5.36
N GLN A 120 8.77 3.23 4.56
CA GLN A 120 8.24 1.95 4.09
C GLN A 120 8.17 0.91 5.22
N PRO A 121 7.15 0.03 5.20
CA PRO A 121 7.15 -1.19 6.01
C PRO A 121 8.39 -2.06 5.72
N PRO A 122 8.77 -2.97 6.63
CA PRO A 122 9.81 -3.95 6.35
C PRO A 122 9.53 -4.73 5.07
N ALA A 123 10.53 -4.85 4.20
CA ALA A 123 10.37 -5.52 2.90
C ALA A 123 9.92 -6.99 3.03
N GLU A 124 10.35 -7.68 4.09
CA GLU A 124 9.89 -9.04 4.40
C GLU A 124 8.39 -9.12 4.66
N LEU A 125 7.81 -8.09 5.27
CA LEU A 125 6.37 -8.01 5.53
C LEU A 125 5.61 -7.70 4.25
N LEU A 126 6.16 -6.84 3.38
CA LEU A 126 5.56 -6.53 2.08
C LEU A 126 5.61 -7.73 1.12
N GLY A 127 6.71 -8.47 1.09
CA GLY A 127 6.84 -9.66 0.24
C GLY A 127 6.00 -10.86 0.71
N ALA A 128 5.47 -10.81 1.92
CA ALA A 128 4.55 -11.83 2.46
C ALA A 128 3.07 -11.52 2.18
N LEU A 129 2.76 -10.38 1.55
CA LEU A 129 1.39 -9.93 1.26
C LEU A 129 0.71 -10.69 0.13
#